data_AF-A0A4Y2TC05-F1
#
_entry.id   AF-A0A4Y2TC05-F1
#
_cell.length_a   1.000
_cell.length_b   1.000
_cell.length_c   1.000
_cell.angle_alpha   90.00
_cell.angle_beta   90.00
_cell.angle_gamma   90.00
#
_symmetry.space_group_name_H-M   'P 1'
#
loop_
_entity.id
_entity.type
_entity.pdbx_description
1 polymer ?
#
loop_
_entity_poly.entity_id
_entity_poly.type
_entity_poly.pdbx_seq_one_letter_code
_entity_poly.pdbx_strand_id
1 'polypeptide(L)'
;MKRRAESLNVADNLMLELFLQRLPSSVQTILAAVSELTLDKAAEIANRIIEVSPSPIETFAVSNKNEQSLETKLFLEIEKLNKRIDRLSRSLAISLKQKLSRKKHF
;
A
#
# COMPACT_ATOMS: atom_id res chain seq x y z
N MET A 1 -1.59 -26.74 45.83
CA MET A 1 -2.05 -25.48 45.21
C MET A 1 -1.18 -24.98 44.03
N LYS A 2 0.05 -25.48 43.82
CA LYS A 2 0.97 -24.99 42.75
C LYS A 2 0.47 -25.10 41.29
N ARG A 3 -0.21 -26.19 40.93
CA ARG A 3 -0.69 -26.43 39.55
C ARG A 3 -1.63 -25.35 38.99
N ARG A 4 -2.35 -24.61 39.83
CA ARG A 4 -3.28 -23.55 39.40
C ARG A 4 -2.59 -22.24 39.01
N ALA A 5 -1.45 -21.94 39.63
CA ALA A 5 -0.69 -20.73 39.32
C ALA A 5 0.09 -20.89 37.99
N GLU A 6 0.58 -22.10 37.72
CA GLU A 6 1.27 -22.45 36.47
C GLU A 6 0.32 -22.36 35.26
N SER A 7 -0.91 -22.88 35.38
CA SER A 7 -1.91 -22.78 34.30
C SER A 7 -2.35 -21.34 34.01
N LEU A 8 -2.38 -20.47 35.04
CA LEU A 8 -2.73 -19.06 34.88
C LEU A 8 -1.62 -18.31 34.12
N ASN A 9 -0.36 -18.55 34.47
CA ASN A 9 0.78 -17.95 33.78
C ASN A 9 0.85 -18.37 32.29
N VAL A 10 0.52 -19.62 31.97
CA VAL A 10 0.43 -20.10 30.58
C VAL A 10 -0.67 -19.37 29.80
N ALA A 11 -1.83 -19.12 30.43
CA ALA A 11 -2.92 -18.37 29.81
C ALA A 11 -2.52 -16.91 29.55
N ASP A 12 -1.84 -16.26 30.49
CA ASP A 12 -1.41 -14.86 30.37
C ASP A 12 -0.36 -14.69 29.25
N ASN A 13 0.60 -15.61 29.13
CA ASN A 13 1.59 -15.60 28.06
C ASN A 13 0.95 -15.82 26.68
N LEU A 14 -0.02 -16.74 26.58
CA LEU A 14 -0.76 -16.97 25.34
C LEU A 14 -1.57 -15.73 24.93
N MET A 15 -2.24 -15.09 25.89
CA MET A 15 -3.01 -13.87 25.63
C MET A 15 -2.11 -12.73 25.15
N LEU A 16 -0.91 -12.60 25.73
CA LEU A 16 0.09 -11.64 25.27
C LEU A 16 0.58 -11.94 23.84
N GLU A 17 0.87 -13.20 23.52
CA GLU A 17 1.26 -13.58 22.15
C GLU A 17 0.17 -13.28 21.12
N LEU A 18 -1.08 -13.66 21.40
CA LEU A 18 -2.22 -13.38 20.51
C LEU A 18 -2.47 -11.87 20.36
N PHE A 19 -2.28 -11.11 21.44
CA PHE A 19 -2.38 -9.66 21.41
C PHE A 19 -1.31 -9.06 20.50
N LEU A 20 -0.04 -9.44 20.68
CA LEU A 20 1.07 -8.96 19.85
C LEU A 20 0.88 -9.32 18.37
N GLN A 21 0.42 -10.53 18.06
CA GLN A 21 0.15 -10.98 16.68
C GLN A 21 -0.90 -10.12 15.97
N ARG A 22 -1.86 -9.56 16.69
CA ARG A 22 -2.94 -8.75 16.11
C ARG A 22 -2.55 -7.29 15.88
N LEU A 23 -1.45 -6.82 16.47
CA LEU A 23 -1.00 -5.45 16.32
C LEU A 23 -0.30 -5.21 14.97
N PRO A 24 -0.32 -3.99 14.43
CA PRO A 24 0.46 -3.63 13.25
C PRO A 24 1.96 -3.84 13.49
N SER A 25 2.70 -4.20 12.42
CA SER A 25 4.15 -4.46 12.52
C SER A 25 4.94 -3.29 13.12
N SER A 26 4.55 -2.05 12.85
CA SER A 26 5.15 -0.86 13.44
C SER A 26 5.02 -0.83 14.97
N VAL A 27 3.86 -1.20 15.50
CA VAL A 27 3.59 -1.27 16.94
C VAL A 27 4.32 -2.45 17.58
N GLN A 28 4.35 -3.61 16.90
CA GLN A 28 5.09 -4.79 17.36
C GLN A 28 6.60 -4.51 17.53
N THR A 29 7.22 -3.82 16.56
CA THR A 29 8.65 -3.47 16.62
C THR A 29 8.96 -2.58 17.82
N ILE A 30 8.07 -1.65 18.15
CA ILE A 30 8.24 -0.76 19.32
C ILE A 30 8.05 -1.55 20.62
N LEU A 31 7.02 -2.39 20.70
CA LEU A 31 6.76 -3.23 21.87
C LEU A 31 7.88 -4.25 22.13
N ALA A 32 8.53 -4.77 21.09
CA ALA A 32 9.67 -5.69 21.21
C ALA A 32 10.90 -5.06 21.87
N ALA A 33 11.03 -3.72 21.85
CA ALA A 33 12.10 -3.01 22.53
C ALA A 33 11.83 -2.82 24.04
N VAL A 34 10.62 -3.12 24.52
CA VAL A 34 10.25 -2.97 25.94
C VAL A 34 10.56 -4.27 26.67
N SER A 35 11.49 -4.22 27.64
CA SER A 35 11.79 -5.35 28.52
C SER A 35 10.67 -5.57 29.55
N GLU A 36 10.37 -6.83 29.89
CA GLU A 36 9.31 -7.24 30.83
C GLU A 36 7.92 -6.73 30.46
N LEU A 37 7.43 -7.20 29.31
CA LEU A 37 6.11 -6.86 28.80
C LEU A 37 5.03 -7.76 29.43
N THR A 38 4.07 -7.15 30.10
CA THR A 38 2.82 -7.80 30.56
C THR A 38 1.69 -7.39 29.63
N LEU A 39 0.61 -8.17 29.58
CA LEU A 39 -0.54 -7.90 28.70
C LEU A 39 -1.11 -6.49 28.90
N ASP A 40 -1.31 -6.07 30.16
CA ASP A 40 -1.87 -4.75 30.48
C ASP A 40 -0.97 -3.61 29.98
N LYS A 41 0.35 -3.72 30.20
CA LYS A 41 1.32 -2.72 29.72
C LYS A 41 1.39 -2.71 28.20
N ALA A 42 1.32 -3.88 27.55
CA ALA A 42 1.30 -3.97 26.10
C ALA A 42 0.08 -3.26 25.52
N ALA A 43 -1.09 -3.42 26.14
CA ALA A 43 -2.32 -2.75 25.74
C ALA A 43 -2.25 -1.22 25.90
N GLU A 44 -1.74 -0.74 27.03
CA GLU A 44 -1.58 0.69 27.28
C GLU A 44 -0.61 1.33 26.27
N ILE A 45 0.55 0.71 26.06
CA ILE A 45 1.58 1.22 25.14
C ILE A 45 1.06 1.15 23.69
N ALA A 46 0.40 0.07 23.29
CA ALA A 46 -0.18 -0.05 21.96
C ALA A 46 -1.21 1.04 21.68
N ASN A 47 -2.14 1.30 22.62
CA ASN A 47 -3.12 2.38 22.48
C ASN A 47 -2.43 3.74 22.32
N ARG A 48 -1.42 4.02 23.16
CA ARG A 48 -0.66 5.28 23.10
C ARG A 48 0.08 5.44 21.77
N ILE A 49 0.66 4.37 21.23
CA ILE A 49 1.33 4.40 19.93
C ILE A 49 0.31 4.68 18.82
N ILE A 50 -0.84 4.00 18.84
CA ILE A 50 -1.90 4.19 17.84
C ILE A 50 -2.42 5.64 17.86
N GLU A 51 -2.62 6.21 19.04
CA GLU A 51 -3.05 7.61 19.22
C GLU A 51 -2.05 8.63 18.69
N VAL A 52 -0.75 8.38 18.88
CA VAL A 52 0.32 9.35 18.55
C VAL A 52 0.86 9.14 17.14
N SER A 53 0.76 7.92 16.59
CA SER A 53 1.20 7.64 15.23
C SER A 53 0.26 8.33 14.23
N PRO A 54 0.77 9.19 13.33
CA PRO A 54 -0.04 9.64 12.21
C PRO A 54 -0.44 8.39 11.44
N SER A 55 -1.76 8.15 11.32
CA SER A 55 -2.34 6.92 10.76
C SER A 55 -1.49 6.43 9.59
N PRO A 56 -0.76 5.32 9.73
CA PRO A 56 -0.28 4.60 8.58
C PRO A 56 -1.55 4.25 7.80
N ILE A 57 -1.62 4.64 6.54
CA ILE A 57 -2.64 4.12 5.65
C ILE A 57 -2.37 2.62 5.63
N GLU A 58 -3.17 1.83 6.36
CA GLU A 58 -3.16 0.38 6.24
C GLU A 58 -3.64 0.08 4.82
N THR A 59 -2.70 0.08 3.87
CA THR A 59 -2.92 -0.45 2.55
C THR A 59 -2.99 -1.95 2.73
N PHE A 60 -4.14 -2.45 3.18
CA PHE A 60 -4.54 -3.81 2.86
C PHE A 60 -4.46 -3.86 1.33
N ALA A 61 -3.46 -4.57 0.81
CA ALA A 61 -3.40 -4.88 -0.60
C ALA A 61 -4.61 -5.80 -0.86
N VAL A 62 -5.76 -5.20 -1.14
CA VAL A 62 -6.94 -5.92 -1.60
C VAL A 62 -6.52 -6.42 -2.97
N SER A 63 -6.08 -7.67 -3.02
CA SER A 63 -5.75 -8.38 -4.26
C SER A 63 -7.07 -8.62 -4.99
N ASN A 64 -7.61 -7.57 -5.59
CA ASN A 64 -8.79 -7.61 -6.45
C ASN A 64 -8.35 -8.24 -7.77
N LYS A 65 -8.23 -9.57 -7.78
CA LYS A 65 -7.80 -10.33 -8.97
C LYS A 65 -8.81 -10.30 -10.12
N ASN A 66 -9.95 -9.63 -9.96
CA ASN A 66 -11.10 -9.73 -10.85
C ASN A 66 -11.69 -8.38 -11.29
N GLU A 67 -11.05 -7.26 -10.96
CA GLU A 67 -11.38 -5.98 -11.57
C GLU A 67 -10.12 -5.47 -12.26
N GLN A 68 -10.16 -5.23 -13.57
CA GLN A 68 -9.15 -4.36 -14.18
C GLN A 68 -9.15 -3.06 -13.40
N SER A 69 -8.18 -2.93 -12.47
CA SER A 69 -7.99 -1.78 -11.60
C SER A 69 -8.14 -0.51 -12.44
N LEU A 70 -8.77 0.53 -11.89
CA LEU A 70 -8.92 1.82 -12.57
C LEU A 70 -7.59 2.29 -13.18
N GLU A 71 -6.47 1.98 -12.54
CA GLU A 71 -5.13 2.21 -13.05
C GLU A 71 -4.87 1.51 -14.39
N THR A 72 -5.21 0.24 -14.53
CA THR A 72 -5.04 -0.51 -15.79
C THR A 72 -5.88 0.09 -16.92
N LYS A 73 -7.09 0.57 -16.62
CA LYS A 73 -7.94 1.27 -17.60
C LYS A 73 -7.35 2.62 -18.00
N LEU A 74 -6.81 3.37 -17.04
CA LEU A 74 -6.13 4.64 -17.30
C LEU A 74 -4.88 4.45 -18.16
N PHE A 75 -4.06 3.43 -17.87
CA PHE A 75 -2.88 3.11 -18.67
C PHE A 75 -3.24 2.76 -20.12
N LEU A 76 -4.30 1.96 -20.34
CA LEU A 76 -4.80 1.63 -21.68
C LEU A 76 -5.28 2.88 -22.44
N GLU A 77 -5.99 3.78 -21.78
CA GLU A 77 -6.46 5.01 -22.42
C GLU A 77 -5.30 5.96 -22.75
N ILE A 78 -4.30 6.07 -21.88
CA ILE A 78 -3.05 6.82 -22.15
C ILE A 78 -2.32 6.26 -23.37
N GLU A 79 -2.18 4.93 -23.47
CA GLU A 79 -1.52 4.29 -24.61
C GLU A 79 -2.27 4.57 -25.93
N LYS A 80 -3.61 4.48 -25.90
CA LYS A 80 -4.47 4.78 -27.05
C LYS A 80 -4.37 6.25 -27.47
N LEU A 81 -4.28 7.16 -26.51
CA LEU A 81 -4.13 8.58 -26.78
C LEU A 81 -2.76 8.87 -27.42
N ASN A 82 -1.69 8.28 -26.90
CA ASN A 82 -0.34 8.38 -27.48
C ASN A 82 -0.31 7.88 -28.93
N LYS A 83 -0.93 6.71 -29.22
CA LYS A 83 -1.03 6.19 -30.60
C LYS A 83 -1.75 7.16 -31.54
N ARG A 84 -2.77 7.88 -31.06
CA ARG A 84 -3.50 8.89 -31.85
C ARG A 84 -2.63 10.12 -32.11
N ILE A 85 -1.92 10.60 -31.10
CA ILE A 85 -0.97 11.72 -31.21
C ILE A 85 0.11 11.39 -32.24
N ASP A 86 0.72 10.20 -32.19
CA ASP A 86 1.75 9.81 -33.15
C ASP A 86 1.24 9.76 -34.60
N ARG A 87 0.01 9.28 -34.79
CA ARG A 87 -0.63 9.27 -36.12
C ARG A 87 -0.87 10.69 -36.64
N LEU A 88 -1.38 11.58 -35.78
CA LEU A 88 -1.60 12.98 -36.12
C LEU A 88 -0.29 13.72 -36.41
N SER A 89 0.73 13.54 -35.58
CA SER A 89 2.05 14.14 -35.79
C SER A 89 2.66 13.70 -37.12
N ARG A 90 2.54 12.40 -37.47
CA ARG A 90 2.99 11.89 -38.78
C ARG A 90 2.20 12.47 -39.95
N SER A 91 0.88 12.54 -39.86
CA SER A 91 0.05 13.08 -40.95
C SER A 91 0.31 14.58 -41.17
N LEU A 92 0.46 15.35 -40.10
CA LEU A 92 0.83 16.76 -40.16
C LEU A 92 2.22 16.95 -40.78
N ALA A 93 3.21 16.15 -40.39
CA ALA A 93 4.55 16.20 -40.97
C ALA A 93 4.53 15.91 -42.49
N ILE A 94 3.74 14.93 -42.93
CA ILE A 94 3.57 14.61 -44.36
C ILE A 94 2.89 15.77 -45.11
N SER A 95 1.82 16.33 -44.54
CA SER A 95 1.09 17.46 -45.12
C SER A 95 1.98 18.69 -45.31
N LEU A 96 2.80 19.01 -44.31
CA LEU A 96 3.75 20.14 -44.38
C LEU A 96 4.82 19.91 -45.47
N LYS A 97 5.36 18.70 -45.58
CA LYS A 97 6.32 18.35 -46.65
C LYS A 97 5.71 18.52 -48.05
N GLN A 98 4.46 18.11 -48.25
CA GLN A 98 3.77 18.27 -49.53
C GLN A 98 3.54 19.75 -49.89
N LYS A 99 3.15 20.59 -48.92
CA LYS A 99 2.97 22.03 -49.13
C LYS A 99 4.28 22.72 -49.52
N LEU A 100 5.40 22.36 -48.88
CA LEU A 100 6.72 22.92 -49.20
C LEU A 100 7.22 22.50 -50.59
N SER A 101 6.92 21.27 -51.02
CA SER A 101 7.28 20.78 -52.35
C SER A 101 6.54 21.56 -53.45
N ARG A 102 5.23 21.81 -53.28
CA ARG A 102 4.44 22.58 -54.25
C ARG A 102 4.92 24.02 -54.41
N LYS A 103 5.46 24.64 -53.35
CA LYS A 103 5.97 26.02 -53.39
C LYS A 103 7.32 26.18 -54.12
N LYS A 104 8.05 25.09 -54.38
CA LYS A 104 9.32 25.11 -55.14
C LYS A 104 9.13 25.00 -56.66
N HIS A 105 7.91 24.72 -57.12
CA HIS A 105 7.57 24.55 -58.53
C HIS A 105 6.77 25.74 -59.11
N PHE A 106 6.65 26.83 -58.35
CA PHE A 106 6.21 28.15 -58.78
C PHE A 106 7.36 29.13 -58.60
#